data_AF-A0A816MD50-F1
#
_entry.id   AF-A0A816MD50-F1
#
_cell.length_a   1.000
_cell.length_b   1.000
_cell.length_c   1.000
_cell.angle_alpha   90.00
_cell.angle_beta   90.00
_cell.angle_gamma   90.00
#
_symmetry.space_group_name_H-M   'P 1'
#
loop_
_entity.id
_entity.type
_entity.pdbx_description
1 polymer ?
#
loop_
_entity_poly.entity_id
_entity_poly.type
_entity_poly.pdbx_seq_one_letter_code
_entity_poly.pdbx_strand_id
1 'polypeptide(L)'
;MLKAVRLATLLVYFIICVNGSKTSRLRGKEINECLQKSKDINKGCDFIKCFHERYKCNDESVTAWAHALCQSFPKEIILQFTPPGQQMMISIQNCTQNFLARTYRQRKKLNCAGFETEYFSNVAKCYAYEQTFCQVFKDNRQIFMQQATAVMLTRPRALQVFSIAAKNCTRFSY
;
A
#
# COMPACT_ATOMS: atom_id res chain seq x y z
N MET A 1 26.39 13.40 39.34
CA MET A 1 26.37 13.99 37.97
C MET A 1 25.44 13.18 37.08
N LEU A 2 24.14 13.52 37.03
CA LEU A 2 23.17 12.99 36.06
C LEU A 2 21.97 13.94 36.07
N LYS A 3 22.14 15.10 35.43
CA LYS A 3 21.07 16.04 35.10
C LYS A 3 21.22 16.40 33.63
N ALA A 4 20.09 16.55 32.94
CA ALA A 4 19.91 17.23 31.66
C ALA A 4 20.10 16.46 30.33
N VAL A 5 19.44 15.30 30.12
CA VAL A 5 19.20 14.77 28.75
C VAL A 5 17.79 14.20 28.55
N ARG A 6 16.74 14.83 29.10
CA ARG A 6 15.35 14.35 28.90
C ARG A 6 14.29 15.41 28.58
N LEU A 7 14.66 16.63 28.18
CA LEU A 7 13.68 17.68 27.85
C LEU A 7 13.82 18.34 26.46
N ALA A 8 14.73 17.90 25.60
CA ALA A 8 14.96 18.54 24.30
C ALA A 8 14.38 17.80 23.08
N THR A 9 13.91 16.55 23.23
CA THR A 9 13.44 15.73 22.08
C THR A 9 11.92 15.81 21.85
N LEU A 10 11.17 16.46 22.75
CA LEU A 10 9.71 16.54 22.68
C LEU A 10 9.17 17.80 21.97
N LEU A 11 10.04 18.75 21.60
CA LEU A 11 9.64 20.01 20.95
C LEU A 11 9.93 20.08 19.43
N VAL A 12 10.57 19.07 18.85
CA VAL A 12 10.82 19.00 17.38
C VAL A 12 9.70 18.28 16.62
N TYR A 13 8.83 17.54 17.31
CA TYR A 13 7.69 16.85 16.66
C TYR A 13 6.46 17.73 16.38
N PHE A 14 6.42 18.96 16.89
CA PHE A 14 5.26 19.84 16.73
C PHE A 14 5.38 20.89 15.61
N ILE A 15 6.53 21.01 14.95
CA ILE A 15 6.82 22.08 13.98
C ILE A 15 7.20 21.52 12.60
N ILE A 16 6.56 20.45 12.13
CA ILE A 16 6.56 20.07 10.69
C ILE A 16 5.20 19.45 10.31
N CYS A 17 4.11 20.18 10.52
CA CYS A 17 2.79 19.84 9.95
C CYS A 17 2.01 21.09 9.49
N VAL A 18 2.71 22.20 9.26
CA VAL A 18 2.13 23.41 8.65
C VAL A 18 2.90 23.73 7.37
N ASN A 19 2.98 22.74 6.47
CA ASN A 19 3.25 23.04 5.07
C ASN A 19 1.95 22.81 4.31
N GLY A 20 1.36 23.93 3.89
CA GLY A 20 0.10 23.99 3.18
C GLY A 20 0.05 22.95 2.07
N SER A 21 -0.82 21.96 2.26
CA SER A 21 -1.21 21.02 1.22
C SER A 21 -1.75 21.83 0.04
N LYS A 22 -0.91 22.03 -0.97
CA LYS A 22 -1.35 22.45 -2.31
C LYS A 22 -2.17 21.28 -2.86
N THR A 23 -3.43 21.20 -2.45
CA THR A 23 -4.41 20.28 -3.05
C THR A 23 -4.57 20.71 -4.51
N SER A 24 -3.91 20.02 -5.44
CA SER A 24 -4.24 20.19 -6.86
C SER A 24 -5.66 19.67 -7.05
N ARG A 25 -6.61 20.56 -7.31
CA ARG A 25 -7.96 20.18 -7.70
C ARG A 25 -7.88 19.51 -9.07
N LEU A 26 -7.90 18.18 -9.11
CA LEU A 26 -8.19 17.46 -10.35
C LEU A 26 -9.60 17.82 -10.82
N ARG A 27 -9.75 18.11 -12.11
CA ARG A 27 -11.03 18.46 -12.74
C ARG A 27 -11.87 17.19 -12.96
N GLY A 28 -13.19 17.35 -13.17
CA GLY A 28 -14.12 16.22 -13.33
C GLY A 28 -13.74 15.23 -14.45
N LYS A 29 -13.14 15.71 -15.55
CA LYS A 29 -12.65 14.85 -16.66
C LYS A 29 -11.46 13.97 -16.24
N GLU A 30 -10.52 14.53 -15.49
CA GLU A 30 -9.33 13.82 -14.98
C GLU A 30 -9.72 12.78 -13.92
N ILE A 31 -10.71 13.10 -13.08
CA ILE A 31 -11.28 12.16 -12.10
C ILE A 31 -11.87 10.92 -12.79
N ASN A 32 -12.62 11.12 -13.87
CA ASN A 32 -13.22 10.01 -14.63
C ASN A 32 -12.16 9.14 -15.31
N GLU A 33 -11.13 9.75 -15.90
CA GLU A 33 -10.02 9.01 -16.53
C GLU A 33 -9.29 8.13 -15.50
N CYS A 34 -8.92 8.69 -14.35
CA CYS A 34 -8.29 7.93 -13.27
C CYS A 34 -9.19 6.80 -12.77
N LEU A 35 -10.51 7.01 -12.67
CA LEU A 35 -11.45 5.96 -12.28
C LEU A 35 -11.68 4.88 -13.35
N GLN A 36 -11.36 5.13 -14.62
CA GLN A 36 -11.33 4.06 -15.62
C GLN A 36 -10.09 3.19 -15.46
N LYS A 37 -8.94 3.78 -15.11
CA LYS A 37 -7.70 3.04 -14.81
C LYS A 37 -7.88 2.05 -13.66
N SER A 38 -8.73 2.36 -12.67
CA SER A 38 -9.01 1.43 -11.56
C SER A 38 -9.87 0.22 -11.93
N LYS A 39 -10.44 0.17 -13.14
CA LYS A 39 -11.20 -0.99 -13.64
C LYS A 39 -10.35 -1.96 -14.46
N ASP A 40 -9.17 -1.52 -14.88
CA ASP A 40 -8.22 -2.34 -15.64
C ASP A 40 -7.08 -2.73 -14.72
N ILE A 41 -6.99 -4.02 -14.39
CA ILE A 41 -5.95 -4.56 -13.51
C ILE A 41 -4.55 -4.17 -13.99
N ASN A 42 -4.32 -4.12 -15.31
CA ASN A 42 -3.03 -3.79 -15.90
C ASN A 42 -2.67 -2.31 -15.71
N LYS A 43 -3.66 -1.45 -15.46
CA LYS A 43 -3.51 -0.01 -15.18
C LYS A 43 -3.59 0.29 -13.68
N GLY A 44 -3.48 -0.74 -12.85
CA GLY A 44 -3.53 -0.62 -11.40
C GLY A 44 -2.53 0.37 -10.82
N CYS A 45 -1.27 0.28 -11.25
CA CYS A 45 -0.23 1.18 -10.77
C CYS A 45 -0.49 2.62 -11.24
N ASP A 46 -0.97 2.82 -12.48
CA ASP A 46 -1.36 4.14 -12.99
C ASP A 46 -2.52 4.75 -12.19
N PHE A 47 -3.45 3.91 -11.72
CA PHE A 47 -4.50 4.39 -10.84
C PHE A 47 -3.97 4.81 -9.46
N ILE A 48 -3.01 4.07 -8.88
CA ILE A 48 -2.38 4.45 -7.61
C ILE A 48 -1.60 5.77 -7.79
N LYS A 49 -0.92 5.96 -8.92
CA LYS A 49 -0.29 7.24 -9.29
C LYS A 49 -1.31 8.38 -9.35
N CYS A 50 -2.41 8.20 -10.07
CA CYS A 50 -3.55 9.13 -10.09
C CYS A 50 -4.07 9.47 -8.68
N PHE A 51 -4.17 8.47 -7.81
CA PHE A 51 -4.60 8.63 -6.43
C PHE A 51 -3.62 9.51 -5.64
N HIS A 52 -2.32 9.21 -5.76
CA HIS A 52 -1.25 9.99 -5.14
C HIS A 52 -1.24 11.45 -5.63
N GLU A 53 -1.30 11.67 -6.95
CA GLU A 53 -1.31 13.00 -7.57
C GLU A 53 -2.52 13.85 -7.16
N ARG A 54 -3.67 13.22 -6.89
CA ARG A 54 -4.87 13.94 -6.41
C ARG A 54 -4.69 14.50 -5.00
N TYR A 55 -4.14 13.69 -4.09
CA TYR A 55 -4.16 13.99 -2.66
C TYR A 55 -2.82 14.53 -2.12
N LYS A 56 -1.70 14.29 -2.82
CA LYS A 56 -0.36 14.87 -2.57
C LYS A 56 0.04 14.92 -1.10
N CYS A 57 -0.03 13.78 -0.43
CA CYS A 57 0.32 13.67 0.99
C CYS A 57 1.79 14.01 1.28
N ASN A 58 2.71 13.60 0.39
CA ASN A 58 4.16 13.85 0.27
C ASN A 58 4.82 12.63 -0.42
N ASP A 59 6.11 12.73 -0.78
CA ASP A 59 6.85 11.64 -1.44
C ASP A 59 7.04 10.44 -0.52
N GLU A 60 7.06 10.68 0.80
CA GLU A 60 7.03 9.67 1.84
C GLU A 60 5.59 9.34 2.28
N SER A 61 4.62 9.30 1.37
CA SER A 61 3.24 8.94 1.72
C SER A 61 2.98 7.47 1.46
N VAL A 62 1.98 6.89 2.14
CA VAL A 62 1.52 5.53 1.85
C VAL A 62 1.12 5.35 0.39
N THR A 63 0.63 6.41 -0.26
CA THR A 63 0.22 6.41 -1.67
C THR A 63 1.40 6.37 -2.63
N ALA A 64 2.48 7.11 -2.33
CA ALA A 64 3.72 7.05 -3.11
C ALA A 64 4.41 5.68 -2.91
N TRP A 65 4.45 5.20 -1.67
CA TRP A 65 4.96 3.88 -1.33
C TRP A 65 4.18 2.75 -2.03
N ALA A 66 2.84 2.82 -2.02
CA ALA A 66 1.99 1.83 -2.68
C ALA A 66 2.21 1.81 -4.20
N HIS A 67 2.46 2.98 -4.82
CA HIS A 67 2.80 3.06 -6.23
C HIS A 67 4.15 2.38 -6.50
N ALA A 68 5.18 2.69 -5.73
CA ALA A 68 6.50 2.05 -5.85
C ALA A 68 6.43 0.53 -5.66
N LEU A 69 5.63 0.06 -4.68
CA LEU A 69 5.41 -1.37 -4.47
C LEU A 69 4.71 -2.01 -5.65
N CYS A 70 3.67 -1.37 -6.20
CA CYS A 70 2.98 -1.86 -7.39
C CYS A 70 3.95 -2.02 -8.58
N GLN A 71 4.83 -1.03 -8.78
CA GLN A 71 5.83 -1.07 -9.85
C GLN A 71 6.91 -2.14 -9.67
N SER A 72 7.13 -2.64 -8.45
CA SER A 72 8.03 -3.78 -8.21
C SER A 72 7.46 -5.12 -8.67
N PHE A 73 6.17 -5.18 -9.01
CA PHE A 73 5.50 -6.36 -9.54
C PHE A 73 4.94 -6.10 -10.94
N PRO A 74 5.79 -5.85 -11.95
CA PRO A 74 5.32 -5.76 -13.32
C PRO A 74 4.80 -7.12 -13.80
N LYS A 75 4.05 -7.13 -14.92
CA LYS A 75 3.39 -8.34 -15.44
C LYS A 75 4.35 -9.51 -15.62
N GLU A 76 5.57 -9.24 -16.08
CA GLU A 76 6.61 -10.23 -16.33
C GLU A 76 7.07 -10.93 -15.04
N ILE A 77 7.10 -10.19 -13.93
CA ILE A 77 7.39 -10.74 -12.61
C ILE A 77 6.20 -11.55 -12.11
N ILE A 78 4.97 -11.05 -12.27
CA ILE A 78 3.76 -11.80 -11.86
C ILE A 78 3.71 -13.15 -12.58
N LEU A 79 4.07 -13.21 -13.87
CA LEU A 79 4.10 -14.45 -14.65
C LEU A 79 5.11 -15.49 -14.15
N GLN A 80 6.09 -15.11 -13.33
CA GLN A 80 7.03 -16.05 -12.70
C GLN A 80 6.41 -16.76 -11.48
N PHE A 81 5.30 -16.24 -10.95
CA PHE A 81 4.57 -16.93 -9.88
C PHE A 81 3.90 -18.18 -10.43
N THR A 82 3.74 -19.18 -9.57
CA THR A 82 2.82 -20.31 -9.80
C THR A 82 1.41 -19.80 -10.17
N PRO A 83 0.57 -20.58 -10.88
CA PRO A 83 -0.79 -20.13 -11.22
C PRO A 83 -1.63 -19.71 -10.00
N PRO A 84 -1.61 -20.41 -8.84
CA PRO A 84 -2.24 -19.92 -7.62
C PRO A 84 -1.65 -18.60 -7.10
N GLY A 85 -0.34 -18.41 -7.24
CA GLY A 85 0.35 -17.15 -6.94
C GLY A 85 -0.10 -15.99 -7.80
N GLN A 86 -0.26 -16.20 -9.10
CA GLN A 86 -0.79 -15.19 -10.02
C GLN A 86 -2.21 -14.78 -9.62
N GLN A 87 -3.08 -15.74 -9.33
CA GLN A 87 -4.45 -15.48 -8.88
C GLN A 87 -4.49 -14.70 -7.57
N MET A 88 -3.66 -15.08 -6.59
CA MET A 88 -3.55 -14.37 -5.31
C MET A 88 -3.11 -12.92 -5.51
N MET A 89 -2.08 -12.67 -6.33
CA MET A 89 -1.61 -11.31 -6.64
C MET A 89 -2.71 -10.46 -7.30
N ILE A 90 -3.43 -11.03 -8.27
CA ILE A 90 -4.57 -10.37 -8.94
C ILE A 90 -5.69 -10.07 -7.94
N SER A 91 -6.01 -11.01 -7.04
CA SER A 91 -7.07 -10.85 -6.04
C SER A 91 -6.75 -9.73 -5.04
N ILE A 92 -5.54 -9.73 -4.48
CA ILE A 92 -5.07 -8.68 -3.56
C ILE A 92 -5.06 -7.32 -4.24
N GLN A 93 -4.59 -7.26 -5.49
CA GLN A 93 -4.55 -6.04 -6.28
C GLN A 93 -5.97 -5.50 -6.54
N ASN A 94 -6.92 -6.36 -6.94
CA ASN A 94 -8.33 -5.99 -7.11
C ASN A 94 -8.96 -5.49 -5.80
N CYS A 95 -8.75 -6.21 -4.70
CA CYS A 95 -9.26 -5.83 -3.38
C CYS A 95 -8.77 -4.43 -2.97
N THR A 96 -7.46 -4.18 -3.12
CA THR A 96 -6.83 -2.90 -2.80
C THR A 96 -7.32 -1.79 -3.73
N GLN A 97 -7.39 -2.04 -5.04
CA GLN A 97 -7.88 -1.07 -6.02
C GLN A 97 -9.34 -0.67 -5.77
N ASN A 98 -10.20 -1.62 -5.42
CA ASN A 98 -11.61 -1.33 -5.11
C ASN A 98 -11.74 -0.39 -3.90
N PHE A 99 -10.94 -0.60 -2.85
CA PHE A 99 -10.87 0.31 -1.71
C PHE A 99 -10.41 1.71 -2.10
N LEU A 100 -9.33 1.80 -2.90
CA LEU A 100 -8.81 3.07 -3.38
C LEU A 100 -9.81 3.80 -4.30
N ALA A 101 -10.46 3.09 -5.23
CA ALA A 101 -11.47 3.62 -6.13
C ALA A 101 -12.67 4.18 -5.37
N ARG A 102 -13.16 3.46 -4.36
CA ARG A 102 -14.22 3.93 -3.48
C ARG A 102 -13.81 5.22 -2.76
N THR A 103 -12.61 5.24 -2.18
CA THR A 103 -12.07 6.43 -1.50
C THR A 103 -11.95 7.61 -2.45
N TYR A 104 -11.45 7.39 -3.67
CA TYR A 104 -11.26 8.39 -4.71
C TYR A 104 -12.58 9.02 -5.20
N ARG A 105 -13.66 8.23 -5.26
CA ARG A 105 -15.02 8.72 -5.58
C ARG A 105 -15.60 9.55 -4.45
N GLN A 106 -15.47 9.08 -3.21
CA GLN A 106 -16.18 9.64 -2.06
C GLN A 106 -15.50 10.87 -1.46
N ARG A 107 -14.16 10.93 -1.48
CA ARG A 107 -13.41 11.94 -0.71
C ARG A 107 -12.89 13.08 -1.59
N LYS A 108 -13.27 14.32 -1.24
CA LYS A 108 -12.70 15.55 -1.84
C LYS A 108 -11.31 15.87 -1.32
N LYS A 109 -11.03 15.57 -0.04
CA LYS A 109 -9.74 15.74 0.64
C LYS A 109 -9.38 14.46 1.39
N LEU A 110 -8.09 14.26 1.64
CA LEU A 110 -7.58 13.08 2.35
C LEU A 110 -6.75 13.52 3.56
N ASN A 111 -7.09 13.00 4.75
CA ASN A 111 -6.19 13.06 5.89
C ASN A 111 -5.16 11.94 5.72
N CYS A 112 -3.93 12.29 5.39
CA CYS A 112 -2.87 11.35 5.01
C CYS A 112 -2.49 10.37 6.13
N ALA A 113 -2.35 10.86 7.37
CA ALA A 113 -2.01 10.01 8.52
C ALA A 113 -3.15 9.04 8.87
N GLY A 114 -4.39 9.52 8.84
CA GLY A 114 -5.58 8.67 9.02
C GLY A 114 -5.70 7.63 7.91
N PHE A 115 -5.48 8.05 6.66
CA PHE A 115 -5.57 7.18 5.51
C PHE A 115 -4.51 6.08 5.49
N GLU A 116 -3.28 6.33 5.94
CA GLU A 116 -2.26 5.28 6.05
C GLU A 116 -2.72 4.12 6.94
N THR A 117 -3.38 4.44 8.05
CA THR A 117 -3.95 3.43 8.94
C THR A 117 -5.10 2.66 8.27
N GLU A 118 -6.01 3.37 7.60
CA GLU A 118 -7.10 2.76 6.84
C GLU A 118 -6.58 1.85 5.70
N TYR A 119 -5.55 2.30 4.99
CA TYR A 119 -4.93 1.59 3.88
C TYR A 119 -4.33 0.26 4.33
N PHE A 120 -3.45 0.28 5.35
CA PHE A 120 -2.85 -0.97 5.84
C PHE A 120 -3.87 -1.92 6.47
N SER A 121 -4.90 -1.39 7.14
CA SER A 121 -6.03 -2.20 7.62
C SER A 121 -6.78 -2.88 6.46
N ASN A 122 -6.99 -2.18 5.35
CA ASN A 122 -7.63 -2.76 4.17
C ASN A 122 -6.76 -3.82 3.50
N VAL A 123 -5.46 -3.54 3.29
CA VAL A 123 -4.52 -4.51 2.70
C VAL A 123 -4.45 -5.77 3.55
N ALA A 124 -4.40 -5.66 4.88
CA ALA A 124 -4.43 -6.82 5.77
C ALA A 124 -5.69 -7.67 5.59
N LYS A 125 -6.86 -7.03 5.41
CA LYS A 125 -8.10 -7.74 5.11
C LYS A 125 -8.02 -8.46 3.76
N CYS A 126 -7.45 -7.82 2.73
CA CYS A 126 -7.27 -8.44 1.42
C CYS A 126 -6.45 -9.73 1.52
N TYR A 127 -5.35 -9.73 2.28
CA TYR A 127 -4.56 -10.94 2.54
C TYR A 127 -5.31 -11.98 3.38
N ALA A 128 -6.13 -11.55 4.34
CA ALA A 128 -6.88 -12.47 5.20
C ALA A 128 -7.98 -13.26 4.46
N TYR A 129 -8.48 -12.75 3.32
CA TYR A 129 -9.44 -13.47 2.48
C TYR A 129 -8.79 -14.58 1.64
N GLU A 130 -7.46 -14.55 1.47
CA GLU A 130 -6.72 -15.56 0.71
C GLU A 130 -6.47 -16.79 1.58
N GLN A 131 -7.40 -17.76 1.54
CA GLN A 131 -7.30 -19.00 2.33
C GLN A 131 -6.03 -19.81 2.02
N THR A 132 -5.51 -19.68 0.80
CA THR A 132 -4.30 -20.37 0.32
C THR A 132 -3.04 -19.53 0.48
N PHE A 133 -3.11 -18.34 1.11
CA PHE A 133 -1.99 -17.41 1.25
C PHE A 133 -0.71 -18.10 1.69
N CYS A 134 -0.81 -19.01 2.65
CA CYS A 134 0.35 -19.65 3.25
C CYS A 134 1.07 -20.62 2.32
N GLN A 135 0.31 -21.45 1.60
CA GLN A 135 0.87 -22.35 0.59
C GLN A 135 1.46 -21.54 -0.57
N VAL A 136 0.69 -20.57 -1.07
CA VAL A 136 1.13 -19.70 -2.16
C VAL A 136 2.37 -18.90 -1.79
N PHE A 137 2.42 -18.32 -0.58
CA PHE A 137 3.59 -17.58 -0.13
C PHE A 137 4.81 -18.48 -0.02
N LYS A 138 4.67 -19.72 0.49
CA LYS A 138 5.76 -20.69 0.54
C LYS A 138 6.31 -21.00 -0.84
N ASP A 139 5.44 -21.26 -1.81
CA ASP A 139 5.82 -21.67 -3.17
C ASP A 139 6.42 -20.51 -3.99
N ASN A 140 6.09 -19.26 -3.64
CA ASN A 140 6.52 -18.07 -4.38
C ASN A 140 7.46 -17.16 -3.55
N ARG A 141 7.93 -17.64 -2.39
CA ARG A 141 8.65 -16.82 -1.39
C ARG A 141 9.85 -16.10 -1.98
N GLN A 142 10.66 -16.79 -2.78
CA GLN A 142 11.89 -16.23 -3.34
C GLN A 142 11.58 -15.01 -4.23
N ILE A 143 10.63 -15.16 -5.16
CA ILE A 143 10.23 -14.07 -6.08
C ILE A 143 9.64 -12.92 -5.27
N PHE A 144 8.76 -13.22 -4.32
CA PHE A 144 8.14 -12.22 -3.46
C PHE A 144 9.19 -11.42 -2.68
N MET A 145 10.13 -12.10 -2.03
CA MET A 145 11.19 -11.45 -1.25
C MET A 145 12.14 -10.65 -2.14
N GLN A 146 12.49 -11.15 -3.33
CA GLN A 146 13.39 -10.44 -4.25
C GLN A 146 12.81 -9.08 -4.68
N GLN A 147 11.50 -9.03 -4.94
CA GLN A 147 10.85 -7.82 -5.47
C GLN A 147 10.39 -6.87 -4.37
N ALA A 148 9.78 -7.42 -3.31
CA ALA A 148 9.12 -6.61 -2.31
C ALA A 148 10.08 -6.03 -1.27
N THR A 149 11.20 -6.69 -0.96
CA THR A 149 12.03 -6.36 0.22
C THR A 149 12.53 -4.92 0.20
N ALA A 150 13.07 -4.44 -0.93
CA ALA A 150 13.61 -3.08 -1.03
C ALA A 150 12.56 -2.00 -0.72
N VAL A 151 11.33 -2.20 -1.18
CA VAL A 151 10.23 -1.24 -0.99
C VAL A 151 9.53 -1.45 0.35
N MET A 152 9.24 -2.69 0.74
CA MET A 152 8.53 -3.02 1.98
C MET A 152 9.30 -2.65 3.24
N LEU A 153 10.63 -2.77 3.24
CA LEU A 153 11.46 -2.42 4.41
C LEU A 153 11.44 -0.93 4.75
N THR A 154 11.07 -0.07 3.80
CA THR A 154 10.92 1.37 4.05
C THR A 154 9.67 1.71 4.89
N ARG A 155 8.79 0.72 5.14
CA ARG A 155 7.52 0.91 5.87
C ARG A 155 7.29 -0.17 6.94
N PRO A 156 7.59 0.09 8.22
CA PRO A 156 7.35 -0.86 9.30
C PRO A 156 5.90 -1.39 9.39
N ARG A 157 4.90 -0.54 9.10
CA ARG A 157 3.48 -0.97 9.06
C ARG A 157 3.18 -1.97 7.95
N ALA A 158 3.86 -1.88 6.81
CA ALA A 158 3.73 -2.88 5.75
C ALA A 158 4.23 -4.24 6.25
N LEU A 159 5.39 -4.27 6.91
CA LEU A 159 5.93 -5.50 7.51
C LEU A 159 4.98 -6.10 8.55
N GLN A 160 4.28 -5.28 9.33
CA GLN A 160 3.28 -5.76 10.28
C GLN A 160 2.10 -6.46 9.58
N VAL A 161 1.58 -5.88 8.50
CA VAL A 161 0.49 -6.50 7.71
C VAL A 161 0.90 -7.88 7.19
N PHE A 162 2.09 -7.98 6.60
CA PHE A 162 2.61 -9.25 6.11
C PHE A 162 2.93 -10.22 7.23
N SER A 163 3.46 -9.75 8.35
CA SER A 163 3.72 -10.58 9.52
C SER A 163 2.42 -11.18 10.09
N ILE A 164 1.32 -10.42 10.11
CA ILE A 164 0.02 -10.93 10.54
C ILE A 164 -0.49 -12.00 9.57
N ALA A 165 -0.42 -11.74 8.27
CA ALA A 165 -0.79 -12.73 7.26
C ALA A 165 0.07 -14.01 7.37
N ALA A 166 1.38 -13.86 7.55
CA ALA A 166 2.32 -14.97 7.70
C ALA A 166 2.19 -15.73 9.02
N LYS A 167 1.83 -15.07 10.13
CA LYS A 167 1.57 -15.74 11.42
C LYS A 167 0.39 -16.71 11.34
N ASN A 168 -0.58 -16.44 10.48
CA ASN A 168 -1.65 -17.39 10.21
C ASN A 168 -1.14 -18.66 9.51
N CYS A 169 0.06 -18.63 8.93
CA CYS A 169 0.66 -19.77 8.24
C CYS A 169 1.35 -20.78 9.16
N THR A 170 1.90 -20.32 10.27
CA THR A 170 2.50 -21.21 11.29
C THR A 170 1.47 -22.09 12.01
N ARG A 171 0.16 -21.85 11.83
CA ARG A 171 -0.91 -22.70 12.39
C ARG A 171 -1.32 -23.89 11.51
N PHE A 172 -0.79 -24.00 10.29
CA PHE A 172 -1.14 -25.07 9.33
C PHE A 172 0.02 -26.04 9.06
N SER A 173 0.90 -26.25 10.04
CA SER A 173 1.88 -27.32 10.01
C SER A 173 1.24 -28.59 10.59
N TYR A 174 0.66 -29.42 9.72
CA TYR A 174 0.36 -30.83 10.00
C TYR A 174 1.13 -31.69 9.01
#